data_AF-A0A429S644-F1
#
_entry.id   AF-A0A429S644-F1
#
_cell.length_a   1.000
_cell.length_b   1.000
_cell.length_c   1.000
_cell.angle_alpha   90.00
_cell.angle_beta   90.00
_cell.angle_gamma   90.00
#
_symmetry.space_group_name_H-M   'P 1'
#
loop_
_entity.id
_entity.type
_entity.pdbx_description
1 polymer ?
#
loop_
_entity_poly.entity_id
_entity_poly.type
_entity_poly.pdbx_seq_one_letter_code
_entity_poly.pdbx_strand_id
1 'polypeptide(L)'
;MPTEDIPGAAAPGPASPPQQEPGAQPGSPSDPPAAATHLPPDGTPGGTPDPGGGRRRRTVRAVAVGAVAVVACAALVRGALSLAGGPAGDGKPVADGGAGACAYTPSGAARPAGIPVFDEAKAARPYMATLTTDQGPVTFAALTSLAPCTTYSFRFLAEKKYFDGSSCRRLTTRSIFTLECGGDRRGSADPGYHFPDENLAEASYPAGTVAMAKAEPGRNGSRFFLAWADPAVPMGPEWTPFGTVVDGMEVLRRIAAKGTADGSADGRPAAPVVVRGVSVQEPR
;
A
#
# COMPACT_ATOMS: atom_id res chain seq x y z
N MET A 1 -6.41 -61.82 -33.00
CA MET A 1 -6.80 -60.78 -32.03
C MET A 1 -6.45 -61.30 -30.65
N PRO A 2 -5.34 -60.87 -30.05
CA PRO A 2 -5.03 -61.18 -28.66
C PRO A 2 -5.50 -60.05 -27.72
N THR A 3 -5.79 -60.50 -26.52
CA THR A 3 -6.39 -59.85 -25.35
C THR A 3 -5.60 -58.69 -24.77
N GLU A 4 -6.36 -57.73 -24.22
CA GLU A 4 -5.95 -56.58 -23.43
C GLU A 4 -5.29 -56.98 -22.10
N ASP A 5 -4.25 -56.24 -21.69
CA ASP A 5 -3.65 -56.31 -20.36
C ASP A 5 -3.51 -54.88 -19.81
N ILE A 6 -4.23 -54.59 -18.72
CA ILE A 6 -4.27 -53.30 -18.02
C ILE A 6 -3.30 -53.37 -16.83
N PRO A 7 -2.30 -52.48 -16.70
CA PRO A 7 -1.44 -52.48 -15.52
C PRO A 7 -2.14 -51.88 -14.29
N GLY A 8 -2.00 -52.61 -13.18
CA GLY A 8 -2.66 -52.41 -11.90
C GLY A 8 -2.35 -51.12 -11.16
N ALA A 9 -3.35 -50.69 -10.40
CA ALA A 9 -3.31 -49.58 -9.46
C ALA A 9 -2.34 -49.86 -8.29
N ALA A 10 -1.50 -48.87 -7.98
CA ALA A 10 -0.60 -48.89 -6.83
C ALA A 10 -1.39 -48.71 -5.52
N ALA A 11 -1.10 -49.59 -4.55
CA ALA A 11 -1.67 -49.54 -3.20
C ALA A 11 -1.10 -48.36 -2.38
N PRO A 12 -1.89 -47.77 -1.45
CA PRO A 12 -1.40 -46.74 -0.54
C PRO A 12 -0.47 -47.33 0.54
N GLY A 13 0.67 -46.67 0.75
CA GLY A 13 1.64 -47.03 1.79
C GLY A 13 1.14 -46.77 3.22
N PRO A 14 1.79 -47.38 4.23
CA PRO A 14 1.33 -47.36 5.61
C PRO A 14 1.45 -45.98 6.27
N ALA A 15 0.42 -45.65 7.06
CA ALA A 15 0.33 -44.43 7.85
C ALA A 15 1.42 -44.36 8.94
N SER A 16 2.06 -43.20 9.06
CA SER A 16 3.02 -42.90 10.13
C SER A 16 2.34 -42.81 11.51
N PRO A 17 3.00 -43.27 12.60
CA PRO A 17 2.45 -43.20 13.94
C PRO A 17 2.44 -41.75 14.50
N PRO A 18 1.53 -41.43 15.43
CA PRO A 18 1.40 -40.09 16.00
C PRO A 18 2.60 -39.75 16.89
N GLN A 19 3.18 -38.56 16.69
CA GLN A 19 4.18 -38.01 17.58
C GLN A 19 3.53 -37.53 18.88
N GLN A 20 4.15 -37.93 19.99
CA GLN A 20 3.72 -37.70 21.36
C GLN A 20 4.22 -36.31 21.81
N GLU A 21 3.30 -35.43 22.22
CA GLU A 21 3.61 -34.15 22.86
C GLU A 21 4.32 -34.39 24.21
N PRO A 22 5.44 -33.70 24.51
CA PRO A 22 5.96 -33.63 25.86
C PRO A 22 5.14 -32.65 26.70
N GLY A 23 4.62 -33.18 27.81
CA GLY A 23 3.64 -32.53 28.67
C GLY A 23 4.09 -31.24 29.36
N ALA A 24 3.07 -30.43 29.64
CA ALA A 24 3.11 -29.24 30.46
C ALA A 24 3.49 -29.57 31.92
N GLN A 25 4.48 -28.85 32.46
CA GLN A 25 4.71 -28.77 33.90
C GLN A 25 3.91 -27.59 34.50
N PRO A 26 3.28 -27.76 35.67
CA PRO A 26 2.61 -26.67 36.37
C PRO A 26 3.63 -25.81 37.13
N GLY A 27 3.78 -24.55 36.71
CA GLY A 27 4.49 -23.53 37.47
C GLY A 27 3.56 -22.85 38.47
N SER A 28 3.90 -22.94 39.75
CA SER A 28 3.24 -22.21 40.84
C SER A 28 3.44 -20.68 40.74
N PRO A 29 2.51 -19.87 41.29
CA PRO A 29 2.54 -18.42 41.21
C PRO A 29 3.51 -17.81 42.23
N SER A 30 4.33 -16.86 41.78
CA SER A 30 5.09 -15.97 42.65
C SER A 30 4.46 -14.59 42.62
N ASP A 31 3.90 -14.18 43.75
CA ASP A 31 3.38 -12.83 44.02
C ASP A 31 4.49 -11.76 43.86
N PRO A 32 4.17 -10.56 43.33
CA PRO A 32 4.99 -9.38 43.53
C PRO A 32 4.67 -8.69 44.87
N PRO A 33 5.66 -8.22 45.64
CA PRO A 33 5.38 -7.42 46.83
C PRO A 33 4.97 -5.98 46.45
N ALA A 34 4.08 -5.45 47.28
CA ALA A 34 3.54 -4.10 47.23
C ALA A 34 4.55 -3.01 47.61
N ALA A 35 4.33 -1.84 46.98
CA ALA A 35 4.44 -0.48 47.49
C ALA A 35 5.67 -0.04 48.32
N ALA A 36 6.40 0.96 47.79
CA ALA A 36 6.97 2.02 48.62
C ALA A 36 7.01 3.35 47.86
N THR A 37 6.18 4.26 48.34
CA THR A 37 6.10 5.71 48.12
C THR A 37 7.44 6.40 48.35
N HIS A 38 7.85 7.33 47.48
CA HIS A 38 8.79 8.39 47.86
C HIS A 38 8.32 9.73 47.29
N LEU A 39 7.88 10.61 48.20
CA LEU A 39 7.68 12.03 47.96
C LEU A 39 9.05 12.76 47.91
N PRO A 40 9.12 13.94 47.28
CA PRO A 40 10.31 14.80 47.21
C PRO A 40 10.43 15.72 48.44
N PRO A 41 11.60 16.32 48.70
CA PRO A 41 11.70 17.47 49.60
C PRO A 41 11.55 18.81 48.87
N ASP A 42 10.66 19.65 49.42
CA ASP A 42 10.55 21.10 49.21
C ASP A 42 11.70 21.87 49.89
N GLY A 43 12.04 23.07 49.39
CA GLY A 43 12.80 24.07 50.16
C GLY A 43 13.60 25.13 49.38
N THR A 44 12.95 26.23 49.04
CA THR A 44 13.35 27.58 48.53
C THR A 44 14.38 28.35 49.42
N PRO A 45 14.79 29.66 49.19
CA PRO A 45 14.45 30.68 48.16
C PRO A 45 15.61 31.58 47.61
N GLY A 46 15.31 32.35 46.54
CA GLY A 46 15.55 33.81 46.50
C GLY A 46 16.75 34.39 45.73
N GLY A 47 16.48 35.28 44.74
CA GLY A 47 17.45 36.28 44.25
C GLY A 47 17.30 36.70 42.77
N THR A 48 16.53 37.76 42.49
CA THR A 48 16.48 38.56 41.23
C THR A 48 17.61 39.63 41.19
N PRO A 49 17.71 40.53 40.17
CA PRO A 49 17.77 40.39 38.71
C PRO A 49 18.98 41.19 38.10
N ASP A 50 19.35 40.97 36.83
CA ASP A 50 20.06 42.00 36.03
C ASP A 50 19.85 41.83 34.51
N PRO A 51 19.55 42.89 33.71
CA PRO A 51 19.32 42.81 32.27
C PRO A 51 20.48 43.38 31.43
N GLY A 52 20.88 42.66 30.39
CA GLY A 52 21.68 43.19 29.29
C GLY A 52 21.37 42.37 28.03
N GLY A 53 20.83 42.90 26.94
CA GLY A 53 21.34 44.05 26.20
C GLY A 53 22.09 43.51 24.98
N GLY A 54 21.41 43.31 23.85
CA GLY A 54 22.05 42.68 22.69
C GLY A 54 21.23 42.56 21.41
N ARG A 55 20.46 43.58 21.04
CA ARG A 55 19.79 43.66 19.74
C ARG A 55 20.83 43.86 18.62
N ARG A 56 21.29 42.79 17.96
CA ARG A 56 22.05 42.90 16.70
C ARG A 56 21.15 42.64 15.50
N ARG A 57 20.61 43.74 14.98
CA ARG A 57 20.13 43.87 13.60
C ARG A 57 21.27 43.48 12.65
N ARG A 58 21.05 42.51 11.77
CA ARG A 58 21.86 42.36 10.56
C ARG A 58 20.96 42.65 9.36
N THR A 59 21.39 43.68 8.65
CA THR A 59 20.78 44.36 7.53
C THR A 59 20.71 43.46 6.30
N VAL A 60 19.53 43.45 5.67
CA VAL A 60 19.29 43.00 4.30
C VAL A 60 20.15 43.84 3.34
N ARG A 61 20.93 43.19 2.47
CA ARG A 61 21.51 43.81 1.28
C ARG A 61 21.04 43.04 0.05
N ALA A 62 20.06 43.61 -0.62
CA ALA A 62 19.76 43.30 -2.01
C ALA A 62 20.87 43.89 -2.88
N VAL A 63 21.37 43.11 -3.84
CA VAL A 63 22.19 43.59 -4.95
C VAL A 63 21.53 43.10 -6.22
N ALA A 64 20.97 44.04 -6.98
CA ALA A 64 20.46 43.85 -8.33
C ALA A 64 21.23 44.82 -9.24
N VAL A 65 22.07 44.30 -10.12
CA VAL A 65 22.64 44.93 -11.35
C VAL A 65 23.19 43.75 -12.17
N GLY A 66 23.00 43.57 -13.46
CA GLY A 66 22.34 44.32 -14.52
C GLY A 66 22.46 43.47 -15.80
N ALA A 67 21.45 43.52 -16.65
CA ALA A 67 21.44 42.88 -17.96
C ALA A 67 22.16 43.77 -18.99
N VAL A 68 23.03 43.23 -19.86
CA VAL A 68 23.34 43.80 -21.19
C VAL A 68 23.82 42.71 -22.19
N ALA A 69 23.11 42.68 -23.32
CA ALA A 69 23.47 42.37 -24.71
C ALA A 69 24.00 40.99 -25.17
N VAL A 70 23.07 40.27 -25.80
CA VAL A 70 23.10 39.75 -27.20
C VAL A 70 24.40 39.99 -28.00
N VAL A 71 25.03 38.90 -28.43
CA VAL A 71 25.76 38.82 -29.70
C VAL A 71 25.34 37.55 -30.41
N ALA A 72 24.65 37.72 -31.54
CA ALA A 72 24.37 36.68 -32.52
C ALA A 72 25.61 36.46 -33.39
N CYS A 73 26.00 35.21 -33.64
CA CYS A 73 26.90 34.87 -34.74
C CYS A 73 26.53 33.49 -35.31
N ALA A 74 25.89 33.58 -36.48
CA ALA A 74 26.03 32.77 -37.69
C ALA A 74 26.20 31.24 -37.59
N ALA A 75 25.24 30.57 -38.22
CA ALA A 75 25.27 29.18 -38.66
C ALA A 75 26.47 28.86 -39.55
N LEU A 76 27.07 27.68 -39.34
CA LEU A 76 27.79 26.94 -40.37
C LEU A 76 27.35 25.48 -40.33
N VAL A 77 26.60 25.08 -41.34
CA VAL A 77 26.30 23.68 -41.68
C VAL A 77 27.56 23.06 -42.27
N ARG A 78 28.06 21.99 -41.65
CA ARG A 78 28.89 20.98 -42.32
C ARG A 78 28.48 19.60 -41.83
N GLY A 79 27.90 18.81 -42.72
CA GLY A 79 27.69 17.39 -42.50
C GLY A 79 29.00 16.61 -42.67
N ALA A 80 29.17 15.57 -41.86
CA ALA A 80 30.00 14.42 -42.16
C ALA A 80 29.44 13.20 -41.42
N LEU A 81 29.39 12.09 -42.15
CA LEU A 81 28.80 10.80 -41.83
C LEU A 81 29.86 9.86 -41.23
N SER A 82 29.42 9.02 -40.28
CA SER A 82 29.94 7.69 -39.86
C SER A 82 30.86 7.50 -38.63
N LEU A 83 30.27 6.73 -37.68
CA LEU A 83 30.77 5.54 -36.95
C LEU A 83 31.86 5.68 -35.86
N ALA A 84 31.41 5.63 -34.59
CA ALA A 84 31.96 4.87 -33.44
C ALA A 84 31.12 5.29 -32.19
N GLY A 85 30.40 4.43 -31.48
CA GLY A 85 30.94 3.40 -30.59
C GLY A 85 31.28 3.98 -29.21
N GLY A 86 30.32 4.06 -28.27
CA GLY A 86 30.53 4.51 -26.88
C GLY A 86 29.23 4.53 -26.05
N PRO A 87 29.27 4.28 -24.73
CA PRO A 87 28.36 3.36 -24.06
C PRO A 87 27.00 3.94 -23.68
N ALA A 88 26.02 3.04 -23.65
CA ALA A 88 24.72 3.23 -23.03
C ALA A 88 24.89 3.65 -21.57
N GLY A 89 24.48 4.88 -21.26
CA GLY A 89 24.09 5.23 -19.90
C GLY A 89 22.73 4.60 -19.64
N ASP A 90 22.64 3.78 -18.60
CA ASP A 90 21.41 3.20 -18.07
C ASP A 90 20.47 4.31 -17.55
N GLY A 91 19.79 4.97 -18.48
CA GLY A 91 18.54 5.66 -18.20
C GLY A 91 17.45 4.62 -18.08
N LYS A 92 17.08 4.24 -16.85
CA LYS A 92 15.81 3.58 -16.57
C LYS A 92 14.71 4.35 -17.31
N PRO A 93 13.87 3.72 -18.17
CA PRO A 93 12.72 4.41 -18.69
C PRO A 93 11.78 4.67 -17.51
N VAL A 94 11.70 5.93 -17.08
CA VAL A 94 10.56 6.42 -16.31
C VAL A 94 9.40 6.40 -17.30
N ALA A 95 8.48 5.46 -17.12
CA ALA A 95 7.26 5.41 -17.90
C ALA A 95 6.43 6.67 -17.56
N ASP A 96 6.46 7.63 -18.48
CA ASP A 96 5.53 8.75 -18.53
C ASP A 96 4.09 8.23 -18.66
N GLY A 97 3.19 8.86 -17.89
CA GLY A 97 1.77 8.55 -17.79
C GLY A 97 0.97 8.89 -19.05
N GLY A 98 1.19 8.13 -20.12
CA GLY A 98 0.28 8.04 -21.26
C GLY A 98 -0.49 6.73 -21.22
N ALA A 99 -1.82 6.80 -21.35
CA ALA A 99 -2.73 5.67 -21.44
C ALA A 99 -2.41 4.78 -22.66
N GLY A 100 -1.43 3.89 -22.53
CA GLY A 100 -1.41 2.65 -23.29
C GLY A 100 -2.53 1.77 -22.78
N ALA A 101 -3.25 1.09 -23.68
CA ALA A 101 -4.32 0.17 -23.30
C ALA A 101 -3.85 -0.75 -22.16
N CYS A 102 -4.54 -0.73 -21.02
CA CYS A 102 -4.10 -1.47 -19.84
C CYS A 102 -3.91 -2.95 -20.17
N ALA A 103 -2.69 -3.45 -19.94
CA ALA A 103 -2.36 -4.85 -20.14
C ALA A 103 -2.54 -5.62 -18.82
N TYR A 104 -3.50 -6.55 -18.81
CA TYR A 104 -3.70 -7.50 -17.71
C TYR A 104 -3.04 -8.83 -18.06
N THR A 105 -1.83 -9.03 -17.56
CA THR A 105 -0.99 -10.19 -17.92
C THR A 105 -1.33 -11.39 -17.03
N PRO A 106 -1.74 -12.54 -17.60
CA PRO A 106 -1.85 -13.81 -16.90
C PRO A 106 -0.72 -14.12 -15.89
N SER A 107 -1.06 -14.50 -14.66
CA SER A 107 -0.07 -14.88 -13.62
C SER A 107 0.16 -16.40 -13.49
N GLY A 108 -0.70 -17.21 -14.09
CA GLY A 108 -0.70 -18.68 -13.96
C GLY A 108 -1.47 -19.21 -12.75
N ALA A 109 -1.87 -18.34 -11.81
CA ALA A 109 -2.76 -18.70 -10.72
C ALA A 109 -4.21 -18.95 -11.22
N ALA A 110 -5.01 -19.58 -10.37
CA ALA A 110 -6.45 -19.74 -10.61
C ALA A 110 -7.10 -18.36 -10.83
N ARG A 111 -8.00 -18.27 -11.81
CA ARG A 111 -8.70 -17.03 -12.22
C ARG A 111 -10.19 -17.11 -11.89
N PRO A 112 -10.60 -17.18 -10.62
CA PRO A 112 -12.01 -17.33 -10.27
C PRO A 112 -12.87 -16.16 -10.76
N ALA A 113 -12.29 -14.95 -10.87
CA ALA A 113 -12.97 -13.77 -11.42
C ALA A 113 -12.84 -13.63 -12.95
N GLY A 114 -11.89 -14.31 -13.58
CA GLY A 114 -11.44 -14.07 -14.96
C GLY A 114 -10.38 -12.96 -15.05
N ILE A 115 -10.06 -12.54 -16.28
CA ILE A 115 -9.19 -11.39 -16.57
C ILE A 115 -10.06 -10.28 -17.16
N PRO A 116 -9.96 -9.03 -16.67
CA PRO A 116 -10.69 -7.91 -17.26
C PRO A 116 -10.21 -7.62 -18.67
N VAL A 117 -11.16 -7.33 -19.57
CA VAL A 117 -10.87 -6.72 -20.87
C VAL A 117 -10.99 -5.22 -20.68
N PHE A 118 -9.90 -4.48 -20.91
CA PHE A 118 -9.87 -3.04 -20.71
C PHE A 118 -10.83 -2.33 -21.67
N ASP A 119 -11.63 -1.41 -21.14
CA ASP A 119 -12.52 -0.54 -21.89
C ASP A 119 -12.29 0.88 -21.41
N GLU A 120 -11.77 1.74 -22.29
CA GLU A 120 -11.34 3.09 -21.94
C GLU A 120 -12.52 3.97 -21.49
N ALA A 121 -13.67 3.86 -22.16
CA ALA A 121 -14.85 4.64 -21.82
C ALA A 121 -15.40 4.25 -20.43
N LYS A 122 -15.42 2.96 -20.10
CA LYS A 122 -15.80 2.48 -18.76
C LYS A 122 -14.73 2.81 -17.72
N ALA A 123 -13.45 2.75 -18.06
CA ALA A 123 -12.35 3.12 -17.16
C ALA A 123 -12.37 4.60 -16.78
N ALA A 124 -12.77 5.48 -17.70
CA ALA A 124 -12.87 6.91 -17.44
C ALA A 124 -14.01 7.30 -16.47
N ARG A 125 -15.00 6.42 -16.25
CA ARG A 125 -16.17 6.75 -15.41
C ARG A 125 -15.81 6.75 -13.92
N PRO A 126 -15.90 7.90 -13.22
CA PRO A 126 -15.63 7.96 -11.79
C PRO A 126 -16.64 7.12 -11.02
N TYR A 127 -16.22 6.59 -9.87
CA TYR A 127 -17.08 5.83 -8.99
C TYR A 127 -16.66 5.96 -7.52
N MET A 128 -17.62 5.73 -6.63
CA MET A 128 -17.38 5.44 -5.22
C MET A 128 -17.44 3.93 -4.99
N ALA A 129 -16.50 3.41 -4.22
CA ALA A 129 -16.51 2.03 -3.76
C ALA A 129 -16.72 1.97 -2.26
N THR A 130 -17.68 1.16 -1.82
CA THR A 130 -17.94 0.93 -0.39
C THR A 130 -17.56 -0.49 -0.02
N LEU A 131 -16.54 -0.63 0.82
CA LEU A 131 -16.20 -1.88 1.49
C LEU A 131 -17.14 -2.04 2.69
N THR A 132 -18.06 -2.99 2.61
CA THR A 132 -18.88 -3.38 3.77
C THR A 132 -18.07 -4.34 4.60
N THR A 133 -17.58 -3.93 5.78
CA THR A 133 -16.84 -4.82 6.70
C THR A 133 -17.67 -5.18 7.93
N ASP A 134 -17.24 -6.19 8.67
CA ASP A 134 -17.79 -6.50 10.00
C ASP A 134 -17.43 -5.47 11.09
N GLN A 135 -16.53 -4.51 10.82
CA GLN A 135 -16.20 -3.39 11.70
C GLN A 135 -16.92 -2.08 11.32
N GLY A 136 -17.68 -2.09 10.21
CA GLY A 136 -18.37 -0.93 9.64
C GLY A 136 -18.04 -0.71 8.15
N PRO A 137 -18.81 0.13 7.44
CA PRO A 137 -18.52 0.48 6.06
C PRO A 137 -17.33 1.44 5.95
N VAL A 138 -16.54 1.32 4.88
CA VAL A 138 -15.53 2.32 4.48
C VAL A 138 -15.74 2.62 3.00
N THR A 139 -15.91 3.89 2.66
CA THR A 139 -16.18 4.33 1.29
C THR A 139 -15.03 5.18 0.78
N PHE A 140 -14.56 4.91 -0.44
CA PHE A 140 -13.56 5.72 -1.11
C PHE A 140 -14.02 6.15 -2.50
N ALA A 141 -13.62 7.36 -2.91
CA ALA A 141 -13.73 7.83 -4.28
C ALA A 141 -12.53 7.31 -5.08
N ALA A 142 -12.79 6.68 -6.23
CA ALA A 142 -11.74 6.14 -7.10
C ALA A 142 -11.10 7.24 -7.95
N LEU A 143 -9.77 7.22 -8.07
CA LEU A 143 -8.97 8.15 -8.86
C LEU A 143 -8.82 7.65 -10.30
N THR A 144 -9.95 7.51 -11.02
CA THR A 144 -9.99 6.85 -12.34
C THR A 144 -9.15 7.54 -13.40
N SER A 145 -8.95 8.86 -13.30
CA SER A 145 -8.08 9.62 -14.21
C SER A 145 -6.59 9.43 -13.95
N LEU A 146 -6.20 9.07 -12.72
CA LEU A 146 -4.80 8.91 -12.31
C LEU A 146 -4.34 7.46 -12.39
N ALA A 147 -5.24 6.51 -12.13
CA ALA A 147 -4.95 5.07 -12.13
C ALA A 147 -6.06 4.26 -12.84
N PRO A 148 -6.31 4.49 -14.15
CA PRO A 148 -7.38 3.82 -14.89
C PRO A 148 -7.25 2.29 -14.90
N CYS A 149 -6.05 1.72 -15.00
CA CYS A 149 -5.87 0.26 -14.99
C CYS A 149 -6.21 -0.32 -13.60
N THR A 150 -5.72 0.33 -12.56
CA THR A 150 -5.93 -0.09 -11.17
C THR A 150 -7.40 -0.01 -10.78
N THR A 151 -8.03 1.13 -11.04
CA THR A 151 -9.44 1.35 -10.70
C THR A 151 -10.38 0.46 -11.52
N TYR A 152 -10.04 0.16 -12.78
CA TYR A 152 -10.80 -0.79 -13.59
C TYR A 152 -10.67 -2.23 -13.10
N SER A 153 -9.46 -2.66 -12.74
CA SER A 153 -9.20 -3.96 -12.10
C SER A 153 -9.96 -4.11 -10.79
N PHE A 154 -9.89 -3.12 -9.90
CA PHE A 154 -10.61 -3.14 -8.63
C PHE A 154 -12.12 -3.28 -8.85
N ARG A 155 -12.69 -2.48 -9.76
CA ARG A 155 -14.11 -2.53 -10.11
C ARG A 155 -14.52 -3.90 -10.64
N PHE A 156 -13.74 -4.48 -11.56
CA PHE A 156 -13.98 -5.81 -12.09
C PHE A 156 -14.01 -6.88 -10.98
N LEU A 157 -13.02 -6.86 -10.08
CA LEU A 157 -12.95 -7.81 -8.96
C LEU A 157 -14.11 -7.64 -7.97
N ALA A 158 -14.51 -6.40 -7.69
CA ALA A 158 -15.68 -6.11 -6.86
C ALA A 158 -16.99 -6.60 -7.50
N GLU A 159 -17.20 -6.34 -8.80
CA GLU A 159 -18.35 -6.83 -9.58
C GLU A 159 -18.41 -8.38 -9.61
N LYS A 160 -17.25 -9.03 -9.57
CA LYS A 160 -17.11 -10.50 -9.49
C LYS A 160 -17.12 -11.09 -8.09
N LYS A 161 -17.37 -10.27 -7.05
CA LYS A 161 -17.41 -10.70 -5.65
C LYS A 161 -16.11 -11.34 -5.16
N TYR A 162 -14.98 -10.99 -5.78
CA TYR A 162 -13.67 -11.55 -5.43
C TYR A 162 -13.29 -11.28 -3.96
N PHE A 163 -13.66 -10.10 -3.45
CA PHE A 163 -13.37 -9.68 -2.08
C PHE A 163 -14.37 -10.19 -1.04
N ASP A 164 -15.47 -10.84 -1.44
CA ASP A 164 -16.57 -11.19 -0.53
C ASP A 164 -16.16 -12.30 0.46
N GLY A 165 -16.05 -11.92 1.74
CA GLY A 165 -15.59 -12.73 2.85
C GLY A 165 -14.07 -12.82 2.99
N SER A 166 -13.31 -11.95 2.34
CA SER A 166 -11.86 -11.89 2.55
C SER A 166 -11.50 -11.12 3.81
N SER A 167 -10.35 -11.47 4.40
CA SER A 167 -9.83 -10.79 5.59
C SER A 167 -8.80 -9.71 5.23
N CYS A 168 -8.86 -8.58 5.93
CA CYS A 168 -7.70 -7.68 6.01
C CYS A 168 -6.67 -8.29 6.96
N ARG A 169 -5.43 -8.38 6.49
CA ARG A 169 -4.46 -9.35 7.01
C ARG A 169 -3.22 -8.74 7.63
N ARG A 170 -3.03 -7.43 7.47
CA ARG A 170 -1.92 -6.68 8.06
C ARG A 170 -2.40 -5.30 8.47
N LEU A 171 -2.01 -4.89 9.67
CA LEU A 171 -2.20 -3.57 10.24
C LEU A 171 -0.83 -3.11 10.73
N THR A 172 -0.43 -1.91 10.32
CA THR A 172 0.73 -1.24 10.89
C THR A 172 0.27 -0.14 11.85
N THR A 173 0.86 -0.11 13.05
CA THR A 173 0.59 0.85 14.13
C THR A 173 1.76 1.78 14.41
N ARG A 174 2.79 1.73 13.56
CA ARG A 174 3.94 2.63 13.57
C ARG A 174 4.38 2.92 12.14
N SER A 175 5.05 4.06 11.95
CA SER A 175 5.70 4.49 10.71
C SER A 175 4.74 4.80 9.56
N ILE A 176 4.06 3.80 8.99
CA ILE A 176 3.27 3.96 7.75
C ILE A 176 1.75 3.95 7.96
N PHE A 177 1.26 3.45 9.09
CA PHE A 177 -0.15 3.52 9.53
C PHE A 177 -1.20 3.09 8.49
N THR A 178 -1.10 1.84 8.05
CA THR A 178 -1.94 1.23 7.01
C THR A 178 -2.69 0.00 7.49
N LEU A 179 -3.88 -0.24 6.92
CA LEU A 179 -4.63 -1.50 6.97
C LEU A 179 -4.64 -2.13 5.58
N GLU A 180 -4.07 -3.34 5.45
CA GLU A 180 -3.93 -4.06 4.18
C GLU A 180 -5.05 -5.10 3.99
N CYS A 181 -5.75 -5.01 2.86
CA CYS A 181 -6.88 -5.85 2.46
C CYS A 181 -6.70 -6.35 1.01
N GLY A 182 -7.75 -6.94 0.44
CA GLY A 182 -7.80 -7.23 -1.00
C GLY A 182 -7.36 -8.64 -1.42
N GLY A 183 -7.33 -9.60 -0.48
CA GLY A 183 -7.27 -11.02 -0.86
C GLY A 183 -8.64 -11.58 -1.26
N ASP A 184 -8.66 -12.83 -1.73
CA ASP A 184 -9.88 -13.66 -1.79
C ASP A 184 -10.20 -14.30 -0.42
N ARG A 185 -11.26 -15.12 -0.35
CA ARG A 185 -11.66 -15.85 0.88
C ARG A 185 -10.60 -16.81 1.41
N ARG A 186 -9.65 -17.26 0.57
CA ARG A 186 -8.53 -18.15 0.95
C ARG A 186 -7.29 -17.33 1.33
N GLY A 187 -7.34 -16.01 1.17
CA GLY A 187 -6.24 -15.09 1.44
C GLY A 187 -5.28 -14.90 0.26
N SER A 188 -5.59 -15.40 -0.94
CA SER A 188 -4.80 -15.16 -2.15
C SER A 188 -4.94 -13.70 -2.58
N ALA A 189 -3.82 -13.03 -2.84
CA ALA A 189 -3.75 -11.68 -3.40
C ALA A 189 -3.45 -11.66 -4.91
N ASP A 190 -3.44 -12.85 -5.53
CA ASP A 190 -3.30 -13.03 -6.97
C ASP A 190 -4.69 -13.34 -7.55
N PRO A 191 -5.29 -12.41 -8.32
CA PRO A 191 -6.57 -12.64 -8.99
C PRO A 191 -6.44 -13.48 -10.28
N GLY A 192 -5.23 -13.93 -10.60
CA GLY A 192 -4.88 -14.68 -11.80
C GLY A 192 -4.30 -13.83 -12.94
N TYR A 193 -3.97 -12.57 -12.64
CA TYR A 193 -3.32 -11.62 -13.54
C TYR A 193 -2.57 -10.52 -12.77
N HIS A 194 -1.67 -9.83 -13.49
CA HIS A 194 -0.95 -8.64 -13.04
C HIS A 194 -1.11 -7.47 -13.99
N PHE A 195 -0.89 -6.25 -13.48
CA PHE A 195 -0.94 -5.01 -14.26
C PHE A 195 0.10 -3.99 -13.74
N PRO A 196 0.53 -3.03 -14.58
CA PRO A 196 1.61 -2.10 -14.25
C PRO A 196 1.24 -1.12 -13.13
N ASP A 197 2.25 -0.41 -12.65
CA ASP A 197 2.10 0.71 -11.72
C ASP A 197 1.59 1.97 -12.45
N GLU A 198 0.90 2.84 -11.71
CA GLU A 198 0.36 4.10 -12.21
C GLU A 198 0.58 5.20 -11.17
N ASN A 199 0.66 6.46 -11.61
CA ASN A 199 0.67 7.63 -10.73
C ASN A 199 1.74 7.61 -9.62
N LEU A 200 2.97 7.15 -9.94
CA LEU A 200 4.05 7.08 -8.95
C LEU A 200 4.84 8.40 -8.82
N ALA A 201 4.99 9.18 -9.88
CA ALA A 201 5.88 10.36 -9.87
C ALA A 201 5.57 11.37 -8.74
N GLU A 202 4.28 11.54 -8.41
CA GLU A 202 3.79 12.44 -7.36
C GLU A 202 3.13 11.68 -6.20
N ALA A 203 3.40 10.38 -6.08
CA ALA A 203 2.72 9.55 -5.08
C ALA A 203 3.07 9.98 -3.65
N SER A 204 2.03 10.22 -2.86
CA SER A 204 2.08 10.40 -1.42
C SER A 204 0.92 9.65 -0.76
N TYR A 205 1.05 9.36 0.53
CA TYR A 205 0.13 8.47 1.25
C TYR A 205 -0.42 9.08 2.54
N PRO A 206 -1.02 10.29 2.50
CA PRO A 206 -1.68 10.86 3.68
C PRO A 206 -2.85 9.98 4.17
N ALA A 207 -3.36 10.29 5.35
CA ALA A 207 -4.55 9.66 5.90
C ALA A 207 -5.70 9.67 4.89
N GLY A 208 -6.32 8.51 4.68
CA GLY A 208 -7.39 8.32 3.71
C GLY A 208 -6.93 7.86 2.34
N THR A 209 -5.62 7.78 2.04
CA THR A 209 -5.17 7.20 0.77
C THR A 209 -5.51 5.71 0.67
N VAL A 210 -6.00 5.30 -0.50
CA VAL A 210 -6.14 3.90 -0.91
C VAL A 210 -5.13 3.62 -2.02
N ALA A 211 -4.24 2.66 -1.81
CA ALA A 211 -3.16 2.35 -2.76
C ALA A 211 -2.91 0.85 -2.90
N MET A 212 -2.37 0.44 -4.04
CA MET A 212 -2.04 -0.97 -4.30
C MET A 212 -0.90 -1.45 -3.40
N ALA A 213 -1.09 -2.59 -2.75
CA ALA A 213 -0.03 -3.25 -1.99
C ALA A 213 0.53 -4.39 -2.86
N LYS A 214 1.84 -4.39 -3.07
CA LYS A 214 2.51 -5.35 -3.95
C LYS A 214 3.88 -5.75 -3.40
N ALA A 215 4.36 -6.91 -3.83
CA ALA A 215 5.68 -7.42 -3.47
C ALA A 215 6.76 -7.05 -4.52
N GLU A 216 6.36 -6.82 -5.77
CA GLU A 216 7.27 -6.59 -6.89
C GLU A 216 6.82 -5.35 -7.70
N PRO A 217 7.75 -4.46 -8.11
CA PRO A 217 7.45 -3.32 -8.98
C PRO A 217 6.71 -3.73 -10.26
N GLY A 218 5.71 -2.96 -10.66
CA GLY A 218 4.94 -3.20 -11.89
C GLY A 218 4.09 -4.47 -11.92
N ARG A 219 3.93 -5.18 -10.80
CA ARG A 219 3.14 -6.42 -10.70
C ARG A 219 2.02 -6.30 -9.67
N ASN A 220 1.09 -5.38 -9.93
CA ASN A 220 -0.10 -5.24 -9.11
C ASN A 220 -1.00 -6.47 -9.20
N GLY A 221 -1.59 -6.88 -8.08
CA GLY A 221 -2.58 -7.95 -7.99
C GLY A 221 -3.91 -7.40 -7.49
N SER A 222 -4.52 -8.05 -6.49
CA SER A 222 -5.79 -7.61 -5.89
C SER A 222 -5.63 -6.89 -4.55
N ARG A 223 -4.45 -6.96 -3.94
CA ARG A 223 -4.18 -6.41 -2.61
C ARG A 223 -4.00 -4.90 -2.62
N PHE A 224 -4.58 -4.22 -1.64
CA PHE A 224 -4.47 -2.79 -1.44
C PHE A 224 -4.37 -2.46 0.05
N PHE A 225 -3.94 -1.25 0.38
CA PHE A 225 -3.99 -0.73 1.73
C PHE A 225 -4.82 0.55 1.83
N LEU A 226 -5.37 0.79 3.02
CA LEU A 226 -5.99 2.05 3.43
C LEU A 226 -5.11 2.71 4.49
N ALA A 227 -4.66 3.94 4.24
CA ALA A 227 -3.92 4.73 5.22
C ALA A 227 -4.90 5.30 6.27
N TRP A 228 -4.72 4.93 7.54
CA TRP A 228 -5.63 5.35 8.61
C TRP A 228 -5.12 6.58 9.40
N ALA A 229 -3.85 6.94 9.22
CA ALA A 229 -3.23 8.18 9.66
C ALA A 229 -2.12 8.60 8.68
N ASP A 230 -1.65 9.84 8.79
CA ASP A 230 -0.49 10.31 8.03
C ASP A 230 0.77 9.56 8.47
N PRO A 231 1.62 9.10 7.53
CA PRO A 231 2.80 8.35 7.88
C PRO A 231 3.75 9.22 8.70
N ALA A 232 4.33 8.64 9.76
CA ALA A 232 5.31 9.31 10.61
C ALA A 232 6.68 9.47 9.94
N VAL A 233 6.90 8.76 8.82
CA VAL A 233 8.11 8.83 8.01
C VAL A 233 7.74 8.98 6.54
N PRO A 234 8.54 9.67 5.72
CA PRO A 234 8.31 9.70 4.28
C PRO A 234 8.30 8.29 3.70
N MET A 235 7.27 7.98 2.93
CA MET A 235 7.15 6.75 2.16
C MET A 235 7.62 7.04 0.73
N GLY A 236 8.41 6.13 0.16
CA GLY A 236 8.80 6.21 -1.25
C GLY A 236 7.60 6.04 -2.19
N PRO A 237 7.67 6.55 -3.43
CA PRO A 237 6.59 6.46 -4.42
C PRO A 237 6.51 5.04 -5.03
N GLU A 238 6.24 4.05 -4.20
CA GLU A 238 6.31 2.64 -4.57
C GLU A 238 4.95 2.00 -4.79
N TRP A 239 3.85 2.65 -4.42
CA TRP A 239 2.51 2.05 -4.45
C TRP A 239 1.55 2.95 -5.21
N THR A 240 0.85 2.41 -6.22
CA THR A 240 -0.12 3.16 -7.03
C THR A 240 -1.26 3.67 -6.15
N PRO A 241 -1.39 4.98 -5.88
CA PRO A 241 -2.56 5.52 -5.20
C PRO A 241 -3.72 5.59 -6.19
N PHE A 242 -4.84 4.95 -5.85
CA PHE A 242 -5.99 4.81 -6.75
C PHE A 242 -7.33 5.22 -6.12
N GLY A 243 -7.33 5.67 -4.85
CA GLY A 243 -8.54 6.13 -4.19
C GLY A 243 -8.27 7.02 -2.99
N THR A 244 -9.32 7.72 -2.57
CA THR A 244 -9.35 8.54 -1.35
C THR A 244 -10.59 8.19 -0.54
N VAL A 245 -10.40 7.78 0.72
CA VAL A 245 -11.49 7.51 1.66
C VAL A 245 -12.28 8.81 1.89
N VAL A 246 -13.58 8.74 1.62
CA VAL A 246 -14.53 9.84 1.79
C VAL A 246 -15.49 9.62 2.96
N ASP A 247 -15.62 8.39 3.44
CA ASP A 247 -16.40 8.02 4.62
C ASP A 247 -15.82 6.76 5.31
N GLY A 248 -15.96 6.66 6.62
CA GLY A 248 -15.46 5.51 7.40
C GLY A 248 -14.02 5.64 7.92
N MET A 249 -13.42 6.83 7.95
CA MET A 249 -12.09 7.04 8.55
C MET A 249 -12.08 6.70 10.05
N GLU A 250 -13.18 6.93 10.75
CA GLU A 250 -13.37 6.55 12.14
C GLU A 250 -13.46 5.03 12.33
N VAL A 251 -13.96 4.26 11.35
CA VAL A 251 -13.87 2.80 11.35
C VAL A 251 -12.41 2.36 11.32
N LEU A 252 -11.61 2.91 10.40
CA LEU A 252 -10.20 2.58 10.27
C LEU A 252 -9.41 2.89 11.55
N ARG A 253 -9.62 4.08 12.13
CA ARG A 253 -8.98 4.46 13.40
C ARG A 253 -9.41 3.59 14.57
N ARG A 254 -10.68 3.18 14.65
CA ARG A 254 -11.14 2.24 15.70
C ARG A 254 -10.50 0.87 15.57
N ILE A 255 -10.29 0.36 14.35
CA ILE A 255 -9.56 -0.88 14.11
C ILE A 255 -8.11 -0.72 14.60
N ALA A 256 -7.44 0.35 14.17
CA ALA A 256 -6.06 0.64 14.52
C ALA A 256 -5.84 0.80 16.04
N ALA A 257 -6.78 1.43 16.74
CA ALA A 257 -6.72 1.64 18.19
C ALA A 257 -6.72 0.34 19.01
N LYS A 258 -7.23 -0.77 18.44
CA LYS A 258 -7.17 -2.09 19.08
C LYS A 258 -5.80 -2.77 18.91
N GLY A 259 -4.93 -2.25 18.05
CA GLY A 259 -3.60 -2.79 17.80
C GLY A 259 -3.59 -4.06 16.95
N THR A 260 -2.44 -4.73 16.93
CA THR A 260 -2.26 -6.03 16.28
C THR A 260 -2.51 -7.18 17.26
N ALA A 261 -2.85 -8.35 16.74
CA ALA A 261 -3.20 -9.53 17.53
C ALA A 261 -2.06 -10.02 18.44
N ASP A 262 -0.81 -9.74 18.08
CA ASP A 262 0.40 -10.07 18.83
C ASP A 262 0.99 -8.88 19.61
N GLY A 263 0.34 -7.72 19.58
CA GLY A 263 0.80 -6.48 20.22
C GLY A 263 2.00 -5.82 19.54
N SER A 264 2.48 -6.36 18.42
CA SER A 264 3.54 -5.75 17.62
C SER A 264 3.08 -4.46 16.91
N ALA A 265 4.04 -3.76 16.30
CA ALA A 265 3.74 -2.58 15.50
C ALA A 265 3.29 -2.91 14.07
N ASP A 266 3.41 -4.17 13.64
CA ASP A 266 3.14 -4.63 12.28
C ASP A 266 2.75 -6.11 12.32
N GLY A 267 1.47 -6.39 12.12
CA GLY A 267 0.95 -7.73 12.28
C GLY A 267 -0.52 -7.84 11.88
N ARG A 268 -1.15 -8.97 12.19
CA ARG A 268 -2.59 -9.13 11.95
C ARG A 268 -3.38 -8.16 12.84
N PRO A 269 -4.49 -7.57 12.37
CA PRO A 269 -5.37 -6.77 13.23
C PRO A 269 -5.84 -7.56 14.47
N ALA A 270 -5.83 -6.95 15.66
CA ALA A 270 -6.34 -7.59 16.88
C ALA A 270 -7.86 -7.81 16.82
N ALA A 271 -8.60 -6.84 16.26
CA ALA A 271 -9.95 -7.06 15.78
C ALA A 271 -9.88 -7.57 14.35
N PRO A 272 -10.28 -8.82 14.07
CA PRO A 272 -10.40 -9.31 12.71
C PRO A 272 -11.30 -8.39 11.88
N VAL A 273 -10.89 -8.13 10.65
CA VAL A 273 -11.65 -7.33 9.69
C VAL A 273 -11.98 -8.21 8.51
N VAL A 274 -13.26 -8.48 8.30
CA VAL A 274 -13.76 -9.27 7.17
C VAL A 274 -14.55 -8.36 6.25
N VAL A 275 -14.14 -8.27 4.98
CA VAL A 275 -14.88 -7.59 3.93
C VAL A 275 -16.05 -8.49 3.55
N ARG A 276 -17.28 -8.13 3.92
CA ARG A 276 -18.50 -8.88 3.57
C ARG A 276 -18.88 -8.71 2.11
N GLY A 277 -18.54 -7.56 1.53
CA GLY A 277 -18.61 -7.33 0.11
C GLY A 277 -18.24 -5.91 -0.27
N VAL A 278 -18.10 -5.69 -1.57
CA VAL A 278 -17.78 -4.37 -2.15
C VAL A 278 -18.90 -3.96 -3.10
N SER A 279 -19.42 -2.75 -2.94
CA SER A 279 -20.32 -2.12 -3.91
C SER A 279 -19.60 -0.99 -4.65
N VAL A 280 -19.91 -0.83 -5.94
CA VAL A 280 -19.39 0.24 -6.79
C VAL A 280 -20.58 1.06 -7.29
N GLN A 281 -20.52 2.36 -7.11
CA GLN A 281 -21.59 3.30 -7.46
C GLN A 281 -21.00 4.46 -8.27
N GLU A 282 -21.53 4.70 -9.47
CA GLU A 282 -21.17 5.89 -10.25
C GLU A 282 -21.90 7.11 -9.65
N PRO A 283 -21.26 8.30 -9.58
CA PRO A 283 -21.95 9.53 -9.21
C PRO A 283 -23.13 9.75 -10.17
N ARG A 284 -24.30 10.11 -9.62
CA ARG A 284 -25.46 10.49 -10.43
C ARG A 284 -25.29 11.86 -11.06
#